data_AF-A0A3L7BRP0-F1
#
_entry.id   AF-A0A3L7BRP0-F1
#
_cell.length_a   1.000
_cell.length_b   1.000
_cell.length_c   1.000
_cell.angle_alpha   90.00
_cell.angle_beta   90.00
_cell.angle_gamma   90.00
#
_symmetry.space_group_name_H-M   'P 1'
#
loop_
_entity.id
_entity.type
_entity.pdbx_description
1 polymer ?
#
loop_
_entity_poly.entity_id
_entity_poly.type
_entity_poly.pdbx_seq_one_letter_code
_entity_poly.pdbx_strand_id
1 'polypeptide(L)'
;MGTRYALADDLASVGFSVLRSALATNILWIGALKFKQYEVENDEPLVTSSPLFSRFRTKLGARKLNRLIGVTEITVGSLIAAKPFAPRASAIGSFGAAGMFLTTLSFLATAPGTRQEGQGKFSLSQLGQFLLKDTVLLGAALLTAAESLRVAGHR
;
A
#
# COMPACT_ATOMS: atom_id res chain seq x y z
N MET A 1 37.63 -7.70 12.54
CA MET A 1 36.21 -8.03 12.75
C MET A 1 35.27 -6.82 12.60
N GLY A 2 35.71 -5.56 12.78
CA GLY A 2 34.83 -4.37 12.77
C GLY A 2 34.36 -3.82 11.41
N THR A 3 35.12 -3.94 10.32
CA THR A 3 34.77 -3.30 9.03
C THR A 3 33.57 -3.95 8.31
N ARG A 4 33.34 -5.25 8.53
CA ARG A 4 32.23 -5.98 7.90
C ARG A 4 30.87 -5.66 8.52
N TYR A 5 30.84 -5.30 9.80
CA TYR A 5 29.61 -4.89 10.48
C TYR A 5 29.19 -3.47 10.06
N ALA A 6 30.15 -2.53 9.97
CA ALA A 6 29.87 -1.17 9.50
C ALA A 6 29.27 -1.13 8.08
N LEU A 7 29.81 -1.92 7.14
CA LEU A 7 29.25 -2.02 5.79
C LEU A 7 27.81 -2.57 5.77
N ALA A 8 27.51 -3.53 6.64
CA ALA A 8 26.17 -4.10 6.75
C ALA A 8 25.17 -3.08 7.30
N ASP A 9 25.59 -2.28 8.28
CA ASP A 9 24.77 -1.21 8.88
C ASP A 9 24.50 -0.07 7.88
N ASP A 10 25.52 0.35 7.12
CA ASP A 10 25.39 1.35 6.06
C ASP A 10 24.42 0.87 4.96
N LEU A 11 24.57 -0.38 4.52
CA LEU A 11 23.69 -0.96 3.51
C LEU A 11 22.24 -1.06 4.01
N ALA A 12 22.03 -1.42 5.28
CA ALA A 12 20.70 -1.44 5.88
C ALA A 12 20.09 -0.03 5.91
N SER A 13 20.86 0.98 6.29
CA SER A 13 20.41 2.39 6.31
C SER A 13 19.98 2.89 4.92
N VAL A 14 20.77 2.59 3.89
CA VAL A 14 20.42 2.87 2.50
C VAL A 14 19.17 2.10 2.09
N GLY A 15 19.09 0.81 2.45
CA GLY A 15 17.95 -0.05 2.20
C GLY A 15 16.64 0.52 2.78
N PHE A 16 16.65 0.97 4.04
CA PHE A 16 15.48 1.60 4.67
C PHE A 16 15.08 2.91 3.99
N SER A 17 16.06 3.70 3.55
CA SER A 17 15.81 4.96 2.83
C SER A 17 15.18 4.71 1.46
N VAL A 18 15.73 3.74 0.70
CA VAL A 18 15.18 3.32 -0.59
C VAL A 18 13.77 2.72 -0.41
N LEU A 19 13.59 1.84 0.57
CA LEU A 19 12.31 1.20 0.87
C LEU A 19 11.21 2.22 1.18
N ARG A 20 11.52 3.23 2.01
CA ARG A 20 10.56 4.31 2.32
C ARG A 20 10.24 5.17 1.11
N SER A 21 11.26 5.58 0.35
CA SER A 21 11.07 6.40 -0.84
C SER A 21 10.26 5.64 -1.91
N ALA A 22 10.54 4.35 -2.09
CA ALA A 22 9.80 3.49 -3.00
C ALA A 22 8.34 3.30 -2.55
N LEU A 23 8.11 3.05 -1.26
CA LEU A 23 6.78 2.92 -0.68
C LEU A 23 5.96 4.21 -0.87
N ALA A 24 6.52 5.35 -0.50
CA ALA A 24 5.87 6.65 -0.66
C ALA A 24 5.58 6.95 -2.14
N THR A 25 6.56 6.75 -3.03
CA THR A 25 6.39 6.97 -4.46
C THR A 25 5.28 6.11 -5.04
N ASN A 26 5.26 4.81 -4.70
CA ASN A 26 4.27 3.88 -5.21
C ASN A 26 2.84 4.31 -4.79
N ILE A 27 2.64 4.59 -3.50
CA ILE A 27 1.34 5.02 -2.97
C ILE A 27 0.91 6.37 -3.56
N LEU A 28 1.82 7.36 -3.64
CA LEU A 28 1.51 8.67 -4.20
C LEU A 28 1.13 8.58 -5.68
N TRP A 29 1.86 7.77 -6.44
CA TRP A 29 1.63 7.63 -7.87
C TRP A 29 0.31 6.91 -8.16
N ILE A 30 0.04 5.80 -7.48
CA ILE A 30 -1.24 5.08 -7.59
C ILE A 30 -2.40 6.00 -7.15
N GLY A 31 -2.22 6.74 -6.05
CA GLY A 31 -3.20 7.72 -5.57
C GLY A 31 -3.53 8.81 -6.57
N ALA A 32 -2.53 9.32 -7.29
CA ALA A 32 -2.74 10.27 -8.38
C ALA A 32 -3.49 9.65 -9.58
N LEU A 33 -3.25 8.37 -9.87
CA LEU A 33 -3.92 7.66 -10.95
C LEU A 33 -5.41 7.43 -10.65
N LYS A 34 -5.83 7.30 -9.38
CA LYS A 34 -7.25 7.13 -8.99
C LYS A 34 -8.20 8.23 -9.46
N PHE A 35 -7.68 9.37 -9.92
CA PHE A 35 -8.46 10.46 -10.52
C PHE A 35 -8.78 10.23 -12.01
N LYS A 36 -8.15 9.24 -12.64
CA LYS A 36 -8.36 8.87 -14.05
C LYS A 36 -9.54 7.92 -14.19
N GLN A 37 -10.24 7.99 -15.33
CA GLN A 37 -11.44 7.18 -15.56
C GLN A 37 -11.14 5.69 -15.67
N TYR A 38 -10.04 5.31 -16.33
CA TYR A 38 -9.67 3.90 -16.48
C TYR A 38 -9.40 3.22 -15.13
N GLU A 39 -8.92 3.95 -14.11
CA GLU A 39 -8.77 3.40 -12.75
C GLU A 39 -10.11 3.11 -12.09
N VAL A 40 -11.14 3.91 -12.38
CA VAL A 40 -12.50 3.63 -11.89
C VAL A 40 -13.01 2.31 -12.48
N GLU A 41 -12.70 2.04 -13.73
CA GLU A 41 -13.07 0.80 -14.43
C GLU A 41 -12.24 -0.39 -13.93
N ASN A 42 -10.95 -0.20 -13.62
CA ASN A 42 -10.08 -1.23 -13.06
C ASN A 42 -10.51 -1.69 -11.65
N ASP A 43 -10.96 -0.76 -10.80
CA ASP A 43 -11.36 -1.07 -9.42
C ASP A 43 -12.80 -1.60 -9.32
N GLU A 44 -13.61 -1.40 -10.36
CA GLU A 44 -15.03 -1.76 -10.36
C GLU A 44 -15.30 -3.23 -9.96
N PRO A 45 -14.53 -4.24 -10.46
CA PRO A 45 -14.71 -5.63 -10.04
C PRO A 45 -14.40 -5.86 -8.55
N LEU A 46 -13.40 -5.15 -8.01
CA LEU A 46 -13.01 -5.26 -6.59
C LEU A 46 -14.04 -4.59 -5.67
N VAL A 47 -14.52 -3.41 -6.07
CA VAL A 47 -15.50 -2.65 -5.31
C VAL A 47 -16.85 -3.37 -5.27
N THR A 48 -17.28 -3.96 -6.38
CA THR A 48 -18.57 -4.67 -6.47
C THR A 48 -18.57 -6.02 -5.77
N SER A 49 -17.43 -6.70 -5.73
CA SER A 49 -17.30 -8.00 -5.06
C SER A 49 -17.23 -7.92 -3.53
N SER A 50 -16.90 -6.75 -2.97
CA SER A 50 -16.86 -6.55 -1.52
C SER A 50 -18.16 -5.94 -0.98
N PRO A 51 -18.83 -6.56 0.01
CA PRO A 51 -20.06 -6.03 0.58
C PRO A 51 -19.92 -4.61 1.16
N LEU A 52 -18.73 -4.26 1.69
CA LEU A 52 -18.45 -2.93 2.23
C LEU A 52 -18.32 -1.90 1.13
N PHE A 53 -17.40 -2.13 0.19
CA PHE A 53 -17.14 -1.19 -0.91
C PHE A 53 -18.34 -1.05 -1.84
N SER A 54 -19.11 -2.12 -2.06
CA SER A 54 -20.34 -2.09 -2.85
C SER A 54 -21.39 -1.15 -2.25
N ARG A 55 -21.56 -1.16 -0.92
CA ARG A 55 -22.46 -0.20 -0.22
C ARG A 55 -21.99 1.24 -0.33
N PHE A 56 -20.68 1.48 -0.26
CA PHE A 56 -20.13 2.83 -0.45
C PHE A 56 -20.26 3.28 -1.90
N ARG A 57 -20.06 2.37 -2.86
CA ARG A 57 -20.25 2.62 -4.30
C ARG A 57 -21.67 3.02 -4.62
N THR A 58 -22.69 2.34 -4.07
CA THR A 58 -24.08 2.71 -4.33
C THR A 58 -24.46 4.07 -3.75
N LYS A 59 -23.88 4.46 -2.60
CA LYS A 59 -24.14 5.77 -1.98
C LYS A 59 -23.37 6.93 -2.62
N LEU A 60 -22.08 6.75 -2.89
CA LEU A 60 -21.18 7.82 -3.34
C LEU A 60 -21.02 7.85 -4.88
N GLY A 61 -21.26 6.72 -5.55
CA GLY A 61 -20.90 6.51 -6.94
C GLY A 61 -19.43 6.13 -7.12
N ALA A 62 -19.14 5.33 -8.15
CA ALA A 62 -17.80 4.79 -8.41
C ALA A 62 -16.72 5.88 -8.51
N ARG A 63 -17.00 6.97 -9.23
CA ARG A 63 -16.05 8.07 -9.43
C ARG A 63 -15.68 8.82 -8.14
N LYS A 64 -16.67 9.08 -7.25
CA LYS A 64 -16.38 9.78 -5.99
C LYS A 64 -15.66 8.86 -5.01
N LEU A 65 -16.07 7.58 -4.96
CA LEU A 65 -15.38 6.58 -4.15
C LEU A 65 -13.91 6.45 -4.57
N ASN A 66 -13.63 6.37 -5.88
CA ASN A 66 -12.26 6.23 -6.35
C ASN A 66 -11.39 7.44 -6.01
N ARG A 67 -11.94 8.66 -6.18
CA ARG A 67 -11.26 9.89 -5.78
C ARG A 67 -10.99 9.95 -4.28
N LEU A 68 -11.90 9.45 -3.44
CA LEU A 68 -11.68 9.39 -1.99
C LEU A 68 -10.54 8.44 -1.64
N ILE A 69 -10.47 7.28 -2.30
CA ILE A 69 -9.33 6.36 -2.18
C ILE A 69 -8.05 7.08 -2.60
N GLY A 70 -8.05 7.76 -3.76
CA GLY A 70 -6.89 8.52 -4.25
C GLY A 70 -6.41 9.62 -3.30
N VAL A 71 -7.31 10.40 -2.70
CA VAL A 71 -6.95 11.40 -1.68
C VAL A 71 -6.35 10.73 -0.45
N THR A 72 -6.89 9.59 -0.03
CA THR A 72 -6.39 8.81 1.10
C THR A 72 -4.98 8.29 0.83
N GLU A 73 -4.76 7.71 -0.36
CA GLU A 73 -3.45 7.26 -0.85
C GLU A 73 -2.45 8.41 -0.84
N ILE A 74 -2.79 9.54 -1.46
CA ILE A 74 -1.89 10.70 -1.51
C ILE A 74 -1.54 11.17 -0.09
N THR A 75 -2.53 11.27 0.79
CA THR A 75 -2.31 11.69 2.19
C THR A 75 -1.37 10.73 2.91
N VAL A 76 -1.59 9.42 2.79
CA VAL A 76 -0.76 8.38 3.40
C VAL A 76 0.67 8.40 2.85
N GLY A 77 0.83 8.48 1.53
CA GLY A 77 2.13 8.55 0.87
C GLY A 77 2.93 9.80 1.28
N SER A 78 2.27 10.95 1.37
CA SER A 78 2.88 12.19 1.86
C SER A 78 3.30 12.09 3.33
N LEU A 79 2.47 11.48 4.18
CA LEU A 79 2.81 11.26 5.58
C LEU A 79 4.06 10.39 5.71
N ILE A 80 4.16 9.29 4.95
CA ILE A 80 5.33 8.41 4.92
C ILE A 80 6.59 9.18 4.49
N ALA A 81 6.49 10.02 3.45
CA ALA A 81 7.61 10.82 2.98
C ALA A 81 8.07 11.88 4.00
N ALA A 82 7.18 12.32 4.91
CA ALA A 82 7.47 13.37 5.89
C ALA A 82 8.39 12.93 7.05
N LYS A 83 8.91 11.69 7.06
CA LYS A 83 9.80 11.15 8.11
C LYS A 83 10.92 12.13 8.56
N PRO A 84 11.67 12.82 7.67
CA PRO A 84 12.78 13.69 8.10
C PRO A 84 12.33 14.82 9.04
N PHE A 85 11.13 15.35 8.80
CA PHE A 85 10.56 16.48 9.53
C PHE A 85 9.71 16.01 10.71
N ALA A 86 8.80 15.06 10.48
CA ALA A 86 7.83 14.58 11.45
C ALA A 86 7.80 13.02 11.50
N PRO A 87 8.71 12.39 12.26
CA PRO A 87 8.78 10.93 12.37
C PRO A 87 7.48 10.28 12.87
N ARG A 88 6.76 10.93 13.81
CA ARG A 88 5.45 10.44 14.28
C ARG A 88 4.39 10.45 13.19
N ALA A 89 4.35 11.49 12.35
CA ALA A 89 3.44 11.57 11.22
C ALA A 89 3.74 10.48 10.19
N SER A 90 5.03 10.21 9.93
CA SER A 90 5.43 9.09 9.07
C SER A 90 5.02 7.73 9.63
N ALA A 91 5.09 7.52 10.95
CA ALA A 91 4.60 6.28 11.54
C ALA A 91 3.09 6.09 11.32
N ILE A 92 2.29 7.16 11.50
CA ILE A 92 0.84 7.14 11.25
C ILE A 92 0.58 6.83 9.76
N GLY A 93 1.29 7.48 8.85
CA GLY A 93 1.21 7.18 7.42
C GLY A 93 1.53 5.71 7.11
N SER A 94 2.62 5.19 7.66
CA SER A 94 3.01 3.79 7.48
C SER A 94 1.97 2.80 8.03
N PHE A 95 1.32 3.09 9.16
CA PHE A 95 0.19 2.28 9.65
C PHE A 95 -1.05 2.38 8.75
N GLY A 96 -1.34 3.58 8.23
CA GLY A 96 -2.38 3.78 7.22
C GLY A 96 -2.14 2.91 5.99
N ALA A 97 -0.92 2.92 5.46
CA ALA A 97 -0.53 2.08 4.33
C ALA A 97 -0.66 0.58 4.65
N ALA A 98 -0.26 0.14 5.84
CA ALA A 98 -0.44 -1.25 6.26
C ALA A 98 -1.92 -1.66 6.25
N GLY A 99 -2.81 -0.82 6.78
CA GLY A 99 -4.25 -1.05 6.75
C GLY A 99 -4.82 -1.11 5.32
N MET A 100 -4.32 -0.26 4.43
CA MET A 100 -4.68 -0.27 3.02
C MET A 100 -4.27 -1.57 2.32
N PHE A 101 -3.00 -1.99 2.45
CA PHE A 101 -2.54 -3.24 1.84
C PHE A 101 -3.22 -4.47 2.44
N LEU A 102 -3.54 -4.47 3.73
CA LEU A 102 -4.36 -5.54 4.33
C LEU A 102 -5.76 -5.59 3.71
N THR A 103 -6.36 -4.43 3.46
CA THR A 103 -7.66 -4.35 2.77
C THR A 103 -7.55 -4.89 1.35
N THR A 104 -6.51 -4.49 0.60
CA THR A 104 -6.28 -4.98 -0.76
C THR A 104 -6.01 -6.49 -0.80
N LEU A 105 -5.18 -7.00 0.12
CA LEU A 105 -4.90 -8.43 0.25
C LEU A 105 -6.13 -9.24 0.66
N SER A 106 -7.09 -8.64 1.37
CA SER A 106 -8.35 -9.31 1.68
C SER A 106 -9.10 -9.70 0.40
N PHE A 107 -9.01 -8.90 -0.68
CA PHE A 107 -9.60 -9.24 -1.97
C PHE A 107 -8.96 -10.45 -2.63
N LEU A 108 -7.67 -10.74 -2.37
CA LEU A 108 -7.05 -11.96 -2.88
C LEU A 108 -7.74 -13.21 -2.31
N ALA A 109 -8.25 -13.12 -1.08
CA ALA A 109 -9.00 -14.20 -0.44
C ALA A 109 -10.48 -14.18 -0.85
N THR A 110 -11.11 -13.01 -0.92
CA THR A 110 -12.59 -12.88 -1.01
C THR A 110 -13.14 -12.52 -2.39
N ALA A 111 -12.35 -11.88 -3.27
CA ALA A 111 -12.86 -11.41 -4.56
C ALA A 111 -12.85 -12.52 -5.63
N PRO A 112 -13.96 -12.68 -6.39
CA PRO A 112 -14.00 -13.56 -7.54
C PRO A 112 -13.10 -13.01 -8.66
N GLY A 113 -12.54 -13.90 -9.48
CA GLY A 113 -11.65 -13.51 -10.59
C GLY A 113 -10.18 -13.29 -10.22
N THR A 114 -9.78 -13.46 -8.95
CA THR A 114 -8.37 -13.47 -8.52
C THR A 114 -7.65 -14.80 -8.82
N ARG A 115 -8.43 -15.87 -8.99
CA ARG A 115 -7.96 -17.20 -9.40
C ARG A 115 -8.36 -17.47 -10.85
N GLN A 116 -7.47 -18.09 -11.61
CA GLN A 116 -7.74 -18.48 -12.99
C GLN A 116 -8.57 -19.76 -13.00
N GLU A 117 -9.78 -19.68 -13.53
CA GLU A 117 -10.68 -20.83 -13.62
C GLU A 117 -10.08 -21.91 -14.54
N GLY A 118 -10.17 -23.17 -14.11
CA GLY A 118 -9.70 -24.33 -14.89
C GLY A 118 -8.21 -24.68 -14.78
N GLN A 119 -7.35 -23.83 -14.20
CA GLN A 119 -5.90 -24.10 -14.08
C GLN A 119 -5.42 -24.49 -12.66
N GLY A 120 -6.34 -24.80 -11.75
CA GLY A 120 -6.03 -25.26 -10.39
C GLY A 120 -5.94 -24.14 -9.33
N LYS A 121 -5.94 -24.53 -8.05
CA LYS A 121 -6.09 -23.61 -6.90
C LYS A 121 -4.98 -22.54 -6.76
N PHE A 122 -3.82 -22.77 -7.35
CA PHE A 122 -2.65 -21.88 -7.25
C PHE A 122 -2.45 -20.96 -8.45
N SER A 123 -3.23 -21.11 -9.51
CA SER A 123 -3.11 -20.30 -10.72
C SER A 123 -3.81 -18.96 -10.49
N LEU A 124 -3.02 -17.90 -10.30
CA LEU A 124 -3.51 -16.54 -10.07
C LEU A 124 -3.75 -15.83 -11.40
N SER A 125 -4.90 -15.16 -11.51
CA SER A 125 -5.15 -14.25 -12.62
C SER A 125 -4.20 -13.04 -12.55
N GLN A 126 -4.18 -12.21 -13.60
CA GLN A 126 -3.40 -10.97 -13.58
C GLN A 126 -3.80 -10.04 -12.41
N LEU A 127 -5.09 -10.02 -12.04
CA LEU A 127 -5.57 -9.33 -10.85
C LEU A 127 -5.03 -9.98 -9.56
N GLY A 128 -5.07 -11.31 -9.44
CA GLY A 128 -4.52 -12.01 -8.29
C GLY A 128 -3.02 -11.77 -8.08
N GLN A 129 -2.24 -11.76 -9.17
CA GLN A 129 -0.81 -11.43 -9.14
C GLN A 129 -0.57 -9.98 -8.74
N PHE A 130 -1.41 -9.06 -9.23
CA PHE A 130 -1.36 -7.65 -8.84
C PHE A 130 -1.63 -7.46 -7.33
N LEU A 131 -2.57 -8.21 -6.75
CA LEU A 131 -2.84 -8.13 -5.31
C LEU A 131 -1.74 -8.80 -4.48
N LEU A 132 -1.14 -9.89 -4.98
CA LEU A 132 -0.13 -10.64 -4.23
C LEU A 132 1.13 -9.81 -3.94
N LYS A 133 1.56 -8.93 -4.87
CA LYS A 133 2.73 -8.07 -4.64
C LYS A 133 2.55 -7.08 -3.48
N ASP A 134 1.32 -6.79 -3.08
CA ASP A 134 1.04 -5.90 -1.94
C ASP A 134 1.49 -6.52 -0.61
N THR A 135 1.76 -7.82 -0.56
CA THR A 135 2.41 -8.47 0.61
C THR A 135 3.80 -7.86 0.90
N VAL A 136 4.57 -7.54 -0.14
CA VAL A 136 5.88 -6.90 0.00
C VAL A 136 5.72 -5.46 0.49
N LEU A 137 4.72 -4.74 -0.04
CA LEU A 137 4.44 -3.37 0.37
C LEU A 137 3.90 -3.29 1.81
N LEU A 138 3.14 -4.29 2.25
CA LEU A 138 2.74 -4.44 3.65
C LEU A 138 3.98 -4.61 4.55
N GLY A 139 4.91 -5.48 4.18
CA GLY A 139 6.18 -5.63 4.89
C GLY A 139 6.96 -4.31 4.96
N ALA A 140 7.05 -3.59 3.84
CA ALA A 140 7.67 -2.27 3.77
C ALA A 140 6.97 -1.25 4.68
N ALA A 141 5.64 -1.24 4.72
CA ALA A 141 4.86 -0.36 5.58
C ALA A 141 5.15 -0.64 7.06
N LEU A 142 5.22 -1.90 7.48
CA LEU A 142 5.54 -2.27 8.87
C LEU A 142 6.99 -1.89 9.25
N LEU A 143 7.95 -2.14 8.36
CA LEU A 143 9.35 -1.79 8.57
C LEU A 143 9.55 -0.26 8.67
N THR A 144 8.90 0.49 7.78
CA THR A 144 8.94 1.96 7.83
C THR A 144 8.23 2.54 9.04
N ALA A 145 7.14 1.92 9.51
CA ALA A 145 6.49 2.29 10.77
C ALA A 145 7.43 2.11 11.97
N ALA A 146 8.04 0.92 12.09
CA ALA A 146 8.95 0.59 13.17
C ALA A 146 10.16 1.55 13.24
N GLU A 147 10.78 1.83 12.09
CA GLU A 147 11.89 2.78 12.02
C GLU A 147 11.47 4.20 12.38
N SER A 148 10.30 4.66 11.93
CA SER A 148 9.80 6.01 12.22
C SER A 148 9.48 6.18 13.71
N LEU A 149 8.93 5.15 14.36
CA LEU A 149 8.68 5.13 15.80
C LEU A 149 9.97 5.14 16.62
N ARG A 150 11.01 4.39 16.20
CA ARG A 150 12.32 4.45 16.84
C ARG A 150 12.87 5.86 16.83
N VAL A 151 12.91 6.52 15.67
CA VAL A 151 13.38 7.91 15.56
C VAL A 151 12.52 8.88 16.39
N ALA A 152 11.21 8.66 16.44
CA ALA A 152 10.29 9.49 17.23
C ALA A 152 10.44 9.34 18.75
N GLY A 153 10.96 8.21 19.23
CA GLY A 153 11.22 7.96 20.65
C GLY A 153 12.58 8.48 21.12
N HIS A 154 13.49 8.78 20.18
CA HIS A 154 14.81 9.36 20.45
C HIS A 154 14.84 10.91 20.32
N ARG A 155 13.71 11.55 20.01
CA ARG A 155 13.53 13.01 19.97
C ARG A 155 12.63 13.45 21.11
#